data_AF-Q3MS90-F1
#
_entry.id   AF-Q3MS90-F1
#
_cell.length_a   1.000
_cell.length_b   1.000
_cell.length_c   1.000
_cell.angle_alpha   90.00
_cell.angle_beta   90.00
_cell.angle_gamma   90.00
#
_symmetry.space_group_name_H-M   'P 1'
#
loop_
_entity.id
_entity.type
_entity.pdbx_description
1 polymer ?
#
loop_
_entity_poly.entity_id
_entity_poly.type
_entity_poly.pdbx_seq_one_letter_code
_entity_poly.pdbx_strand_id
1 'polypeptide(L)' 'VIRHYVVCSTPQSQYYLAEKHLFSTIPELINYHQHNSAGLISRLKYPVSQQNKNAPSTAGLGYGMSWMMNTQAQ' A
#
# COMPACT_ATOMS: atom_id res chain seq x y z
N VAL A 1 -6.87 -11.29 15.09
CA VAL A 1 -6.64 -9.83 15.22
C VAL A 1 -5.99 -9.34 13.94
N ILE A 2 -6.53 -8.29 13.31
CA ILE A 2 -5.94 -7.67 12.11
C ILE A 2 -5.22 -6.39 12.56
N ARG A 3 -3.99 -6.18 12.07
CA ARG A 3 -3.23 -4.95 12.30
C ARG A 3 -2.92 -4.27 10.98
N HIS A 4 -3.22 -2.99 10.90
CA HIS A 4 -2.87 -2.15 9.77
C HIS A 4 -1.61 -1.36 10.13
N TYR A 5 -0.61 -1.43 9.27
CA TYR A 5 0.62 -0.66 9.40
C TYR A 5 0.70 0.31 8.22
N VAL A 6 0.98 1.57 8.49
CA VAL A 6 1.18 2.59 7.46
C VAL A 6 2.63 2.50 6.98
N VAL A 7 2.83 2.39 5.67
CA VAL A 7 4.16 2.51 5.07
C VAL A 7 4.46 4.01 4.96
N CYS A 8 5.44 4.47 5.72
CA CYS A 8 5.89 5.86 5.70
C CYS A 8 7.05 6.01 4.70
N SER A 9 7.21 7.23 4.16
CA SER A 9 8.31 7.60 3.27
C SER A 9 9.09 8.79 3.79
N THR A 10 10.41 8.78 3.63
CA THR A 10 11.28 9.92 3.93
C THR A 10 11.40 10.87 2.75
N PRO A 11 11.87 12.12 2.94
CA PRO A 11 12.16 13.04 1.84
C PRO A 11 13.19 12.49 0.83
N GLN A 12 14.03 11.54 1.26
CA GLN A 12 15.01 10.85 0.41
C GLN A 12 14.42 9.65 -0.35
N SER A 13 13.08 9.51 -0.37
CA SER A 13 12.37 8.41 -1.04
C SER A 13 12.68 7.02 -0.47
N GLN A 14 12.94 6.95 0.84
CA GLN A 14 13.10 5.67 1.54
C GLN A 14 11.82 5.30 2.27
N TYR A 15 11.54 4.01 2.40
CA TYR A 15 10.32 3.46 2.96
C TYR A 15 10.57 2.75 4.28
N TYR A 16 9.62 2.81 5.21
CA TYR A 16 9.69 2.09 6.47
C TYR A 16 8.32 1.76 7.05
N LEU A 17 8.26 0.65 7.82
CA LEU A 17 7.12 0.30 8.69
C LEU A 17 7.42 0.58 10.17
N ALA A 18 8.70 0.61 10.53
CA ALA A 18 9.21 0.94 11.86
C ALA A 18 10.39 1.89 11.68
N GLU A 19 10.44 2.97 12.46
CA GLU A 19 11.32 4.14 12.24
C GLU A 19 12.82 3.81 12.14
N LYS A 20 13.25 2.63 12.61
CA LYS A 20 14.65 2.22 12.63
C LYS A 20 15.13 1.49 11.36
N HIS A 21 14.25 1.16 10.42
CA HIS A 21 14.60 0.38 9.23
C HIS A 21 14.13 1.06 7.95
N LEU A 22 15.05 1.74 7.29
CA LEU A 22 14.83 2.45 6.03
C LEU A 22 15.24 1.57 4.84
N PHE A 23 14.37 1.50 3.84
CA PHE A 23 14.59 0.72 2.62
C PHE A 23 14.46 1.60 1.39
N SER A 24 15.24 1.31 0.34
CA SER A 24 15.19 2.07 -0.91
C SER A 24 13.93 1.76 -1.72
N THR A 25 13.34 0.58 -1.55
CA THR A 25 12.16 0.14 -2.30
C THR A 25 11.16 -0.64 -1.45
N ILE A 26 9.89 -0.68 -1.88
CA ILE A 26 8.83 -1.47 -1.23
C ILE A 26 9.13 -2.98 -1.23
N PRO A 27 9.64 -3.60 -2.33
CA PRO A 27 9.99 -5.01 -2.32
C PRO A 27 11.06 -5.37 -1.28
N GLU A 28 12.07 -4.52 -1.09
CA GLU A 28 13.12 -4.73 -0.08
C GLU A 28 12.56 -4.67 1.34
N LEU A 29 11.69 -3.70 1.62
CA LEU A 29 10.97 -3.59 2.89
C LEU A 29 10.16 -4.87 3.18
N ILE A 30 9.43 -5.37 2.19
CA ILE A 30 8.64 -6.61 2.33
C ILE A 30 9.58 -7.79 2.60
N ASN A 31 10.62 -7.97 1.79
CA ASN A 31 11.56 -9.09 1.91
C ASN A 31 12.25 -9.10 3.29
N TYR A 32 12.65 -7.95 3.82
CA TYR A 32 13.22 -7.85 5.16
C TYR A 32 12.21 -8.32 6.22
N HIS A 33 10.96 -7.83 6.16
CA HIS A 33 9.94 -8.14 7.15
C HIS A 33 9.35 -9.56 7.04
N GLN A 34 9.65 -10.27 5.95
CA GLN A 34 9.40 -11.71 5.86
C GLN A 34 10.33 -12.52 6.78
N HIS A 35 11.56 -12.05 6.96
CA HIS A 35 12.58 -12.75 7.75
C HIS A 35 12.66 -12.23 9.19
N ASN A 36 12.41 -10.93 9.43
CA ASN A 36 12.49 -10.28 10.74
C ASN A 36 11.22 -9.45 11.04
N SER A 37 10.57 -9.69 12.18
CA SER A 37 9.38 -8.90 12.55
C SER A 37 9.72 -7.47 12.92
N ALA A 38 10.92 -7.20 13.45
CA ALA A 38 11.45 -5.87 13.72
C ALA A 38 10.45 -4.89 14.37
N GLY A 39 9.65 -5.39 15.33
CA GLY A 39 8.62 -4.61 16.05
C GLY A 39 7.19 -4.76 15.53
N LEU A 40 6.97 -5.43 14.40
CA LEU A 40 5.65 -5.88 13.95
C LEU A 40 5.12 -7.02 14.83
N ILE A 41 3.79 -7.21 14.88
CA ILE A 41 3.15 -8.30 15.64
C ILE A 41 3.67 -9.68 15.21
N SER A 42 3.97 -9.83 13.93
CA SER A 42 4.54 -11.04 13.34
C SER A 42 5.29 -10.70 12.07
N ARG A 43 6.14 -11.65 11.63
CA ARG A 43 6.74 -11.62 10.29
C ARG A 43 5.68 -11.70 9.21
N LEU A 44 5.96 -11.10 8.05
CA LEU A 44 5.15 -11.27 6.85
C LEU A 44 5.38 -12.69 6.31
N LYS A 45 4.40 -13.59 6.40
CA LYS A 45 4.60 -15.00 5.98
C LYS A 45 3.90 -15.33 4.68
N TYR A 46 2.62 -14.99 4.59
CA TYR A 46 1.76 -15.41 3.50
C TYR A 46 1.21 -14.17 2.80
N PRO A 47 1.65 -13.86 1.57
CA PRO A 47 0.99 -12.82 0.78
C PRO A 47 -0.47 -13.25 0.57
N VAL A 48 -1.39 -12.33 0.79
CA VAL A 48 -2.80 -12.60 0.55
C VAL A 48 -3.03 -12.68 -0.96
N SER A 49 -3.39 -13.87 -1.46
CA SER A 49 -3.79 -14.02 -2.86
C SER A 49 -5.05 -13.23 -3.11
N GLN A 50 -5.02 -12.29 -4.06
CA GLN A 50 -6.23 -11.63 -4.54
C GLN A 50 -7.03 -12.65 -5.36
N GLN A 51 -8.03 -13.29 -4.75
CA GLN A 51 -8.96 -14.19 -5.44
C GLN A 51 -9.81 -13.45 -6.50
N ASN A 52 -9.85 -12.11 -6.45
CA ASN A 52 -10.43 -11.24 -7.47
C ASN A 52 -9.48 -10.08 -7.75
N LYS A 53 -8.84 -10.08 -8.92
CA LYS A 53 -7.98 -8.99 -9.41
C LYS A 53 -8.83 -7.79 -9.81
N ASN A 54 -9.48 -7.15 -8.85
CA ASN A 54 -10.18 -5.90 -9.11
C ASN A 54 -9.14 -4.78 -9.19
N ALA A 55 -9.25 -3.94 -10.21
CA ALA A 55 -8.41 -2.75 -10.30
C ALA A 55 -8.60 -1.87 -9.05
N PRO A 56 -7.56 -1.19 -8.55
CA PRO A 56 -7.72 -0.26 -7.44
C PRO A 56 -8.73 0.82 -7.80
N SER A 57 -9.53 1.25 -6.83
CA SER A 57 -10.44 2.38 -7.02
C SER A 57 -9.65 3.61 -7.44
N THR A 58 -9.96 4.17 -8.61
CA THR A 58 -9.38 5.44 -9.04
C THR A 58 -10.04 6.59 -8.27
N ALA A 59 -9.27 7.60 -7.89
CA ALA A 59 -9.84 8.84 -7.38
C ALA A 59 -10.51 9.59 -8.55
N GLY A 60 -11.82 9.42 -8.72
CA GLY A 60 -12.59 9.95 -9.86
C GLY A 60 -12.51 9.04 -11.11
N LEU A 61 -13.15 9.48 -12.20
CA LEU A 61 -13.22 8.74 -13.48
C LEU A 61 -12.04 9.04 -14.44
N GLY A 62 -11.04 9.82 -14.00
CA GLY A 62 -9.89 10.23 -14.81
C GLY A 62 -9.39 11.64 -14.45
N TYR A 63 -8.22 12.02 -14.96
CA TYR A 63 -7.69 13.38 -14.84
C TYR A 63 -8.70 14.39 -15.46
N GLY A 64 -9.32 15.24 -14.64
CA GLY A 64 -10.09 16.41 -15.09
C GLY A 64 -11.61 16.28 -15.14
N MET A 65 -12.21 15.12 -14.82
CA MET A 65 -13.67 14.91 -14.94
C MET A 65 -14.26 14.34 -13.64
N SER A 66 -14.55 15.20 -12.66
CA SER A 66 -15.08 14.71 -11.38
C SER A 66 -16.08 15.62 -10.63
N TRP A 67 -16.66 16.65 -11.25
CA TRP A 67 -17.66 17.47 -10.54
C TRP A 67 -19.05 17.56 -11.21
N MET A 68 -19.21 17.11 -12.45
CA MET A 68 -20.53 17.03 -13.12
C MET A 68 -20.76 15.65 -13.69
N MET A 69 -21.56 14.83 -13.01
CA MET A 69 -22.25 13.72 -13.68
C MET A 69 -23.58 14.27 -14.18
N ASN A 70 -23.62 14.82 -15.41
CA ASN A 70 -24.89 15.13 -16.05
C ASN A 70 -25.45 13.85 -16.67
N THR A 71 -26.43 13.24 -16.01
CA THR A 71 -27.20 12.13 -16.56
C THR A 71 -28.30 12.69 -17.47
N GLN A 72 -27.99 12.91 -18.75
CA GLN A 72 -29.02 12.97 -19.78
C GLN A 72 -28.79 11.81 -20.74
N ALA A 73 -29.44 10.68 -20.43
CA ALA A 73 -29.77 9.67 -21.41
C ALA A 73 -31.02 10.15 -22.15
N GLN A 74 -30.96 10.19 -23.48
CA GLN A 74 -32.16 10.33 -24.32
C GLN A 74 -33.01 9.06 -24.25
#